data_AF-A0A3C1CGC1-F1
#
_entry.id   AF-A0A3C1CGC1-F1
#
_cell.length_a   1.000
_cell.length_b   1.000
_cell.length_c   1.000
_cell.angle_alpha   90.00
_cell.angle_beta   90.00
_cell.angle_gamma   90.00
#
_symmetry.space_group_name_H-M   'P 1'
#
loop_
_entity.id
_entity.type
_entity.pdbx_description
1 polymer ?
#
loop_
_entity_poly.entity_id
_entity_poly.type
_entity_poly.pdbx_seq_one_letter_code
_entity_poly.pdbx_strand_id
1 'polypeptide(L)'
;LSAAHSAPSVGLSQPWDFVLVTDAGVRQAFFDHVQRERQVFADGLQGERAERFAGIKIDGVLEASVSVVVTYDATRGSPDVLGRHAIADAGLYSVCLAIENMWLACTAEGWGMGWVSFFRESFLRELLGVPEPIRPVAWLCVGPVTHLQDTPDLERAGWRRRLELAAVLHQDHWGASPGGDLGDIAVVGGAVGEVSP
;
A
#
# COMPACT_ATOMS: atom_id res chain seq x y z
N LEU A 1 -5.52 -13.53 -1.80
CA LEU A 1 -4.48 -13.74 -2.84
C LEU A 1 -5.04 -13.79 -4.27
N SER A 2 -6.07 -14.60 -4.58
CA SER A 2 -6.67 -14.61 -5.93
C SER A 2 -7.18 -13.24 -6.37
N ALA A 3 -7.76 -12.45 -5.45
CA ALA A 3 -8.15 -11.06 -5.71
C ALA A 3 -6.96 -10.18 -6.15
N ALA A 4 -5.83 -10.24 -5.44
CA ALA A 4 -4.60 -9.54 -5.85
C ALA A 4 -4.11 -9.98 -7.22
N HIS A 5 -4.09 -11.29 -7.48
CA HIS A 5 -3.61 -11.83 -8.74
C HIS A 5 -4.51 -11.46 -9.94
N SER A 6 -5.76 -11.09 -9.69
CA SER A 6 -6.71 -10.63 -10.70
C SER A 6 -6.57 -9.14 -11.04
N ALA A 7 -5.62 -8.43 -10.41
CA ALA A 7 -5.39 -7.01 -10.70
C ALA A 7 -4.88 -6.80 -12.13
N PRO A 8 -5.21 -5.66 -12.76
CA PRO A 8 -4.60 -5.29 -14.02
C PRO A 8 -3.09 -5.04 -13.82
N SER A 9 -2.31 -5.26 -14.87
CA SER A 9 -0.89 -4.93 -14.88
C SER A 9 -0.45 -4.42 -16.24
N VAL A 10 0.53 -3.52 -16.24
CA VAL A 10 1.12 -2.98 -17.47
C VAL A 10 1.57 -4.12 -18.38
N GLY A 11 1.04 -4.18 -19.60
CA GLY A 11 1.32 -5.24 -20.56
C GLY A 11 1.02 -6.66 -20.07
N LEU A 12 0.08 -6.84 -19.13
CA LEU A 12 -0.20 -8.13 -18.47
C LEU A 12 1.06 -8.76 -17.83
N SER A 13 2.01 -7.92 -17.37
CA SER A 13 3.31 -8.39 -16.86
C SER A 13 3.23 -9.15 -15.53
N GLN A 14 2.16 -8.95 -14.75
CA GLN A 14 1.94 -9.57 -13.43
C GLN A 14 3.23 -9.63 -12.57
N PRO A 15 3.90 -8.48 -12.33
CA PRO A 15 5.29 -8.43 -11.86
C PRO A 15 5.43 -8.68 -10.35
N TRP A 16 4.34 -9.05 -9.67
CA TRP A 16 4.31 -9.30 -8.23
C TRP A 16 4.64 -10.75 -7.89
N ASP A 17 5.25 -10.95 -6.73
CA ASP A 17 5.19 -12.20 -5.97
C ASP A 17 4.67 -11.93 -4.55
N PHE A 18 4.16 -12.98 -3.90
CA PHE A 18 3.62 -12.93 -2.55
C PHE A 18 4.36 -13.93 -1.66
N VAL A 19 5.07 -13.44 -0.66
CA VAL A 19 5.74 -14.27 0.36
C VAL A 19 4.86 -14.31 1.60
N LEU A 20 4.32 -15.48 1.93
CA LEU A 20 3.58 -15.70 3.17
C LEU A 20 4.54 -15.87 4.34
N VAL A 21 4.39 -15.06 5.37
CA VAL A 21 5.23 -15.09 6.57
C VAL A 21 4.36 -15.39 7.79
N THR A 22 4.47 -16.62 8.28
CA THR A 22 3.82 -17.10 9.51
C THR A 22 4.83 -17.40 10.63
N ASP A 23 6.12 -17.48 10.30
CA ASP A 23 7.17 -17.75 11.28
C ASP A 23 7.30 -16.60 12.28
N ALA A 24 7.21 -16.95 13.57
CA ALA A 24 7.24 -15.97 14.66
C ALA A 24 8.60 -15.28 14.77
N GLY A 25 9.70 -15.98 14.48
CA GLY A 25 11.05 -15.41 14.51
C GLY A 25 11.26 -14.38 13.40
N VAL A 26 10.81 -14.69 12.19
CA VAL A 26 10.86 -13.75 11.05
C VAL A 26 10.01 -12.51 11.33
N ARG A 27 8.79 -12.70 11.87
CA ARG A 27 7.91 -11.58 12.23
C ARG A 27 8.50 -10.72 13.35
N GLN A 28 9.13 -11.34 14.35
CA GLN A 28 9.82 -10.62 15.42
C GLN A 28 11.00 -9.81 14.88
N ALA A 29 11.83 -10.40 14.02
CA ALA A 29 12.96 -9.70 13.42
C ALA A 29 12.51 -8.49 12.57
N PHE A 30 11.42 -8.63 11.82
CA PHE A 30 10.83 -7.51 11.08
C PHE A 30 10.26 -6.44 12.00
N PHE A 31 9.52 -6.82 13.05
CA PHE A 31 9.01 -5.90 14.06
C PHE A 31 10.16 -5.09 14.70
N ASP A 32 11.24 -5.73 15.11
CA ASP A 32 12.40 -5.05 15.71
C ASP A 32 13.05 -4.05 14.73
N HIS A 33 13.00 -4.34 13.43
CA HIS A 33 13.44 -3.41 12.39
C HIS A 33 12.50 -2.21 12.24
N VAL A 34 11.19 -2.47 12.22
CA VAL A 34 10.16 -1.44 12.17
C VAL A 34 10.30 -0.47 13.34
N GLN A 35 10.56 -0.98 14.55
CA GLN A 35 10.75 -0.13 15.73
C GLN A 35 12.03 0.72 15.64
N ARG A 36 13.10 0.20 15.04
CA ARG A 36 14.31 0.99 14.77
C ARG A 36 14.03 2.12 13.77
N GLU A 37 13.38 1.83 12.64
CA GLU A 37 13.04 2.86 11.66
C GLU A 37 12.01 3.87 12.20
N ARG A 38 11.10 3.44 13.07
CA ARG A 38 10.20 4.32 13.82
C ARG A 38 10.99 5.32 14.66
N GLN A 39 12.02 4.86 15.36
CA GLN A 39 12.87 5.73 16.16
C GLN A 39 13.63 6.72 15.28
N VAL A 40 14.20 6.27 14.16
CA VAL A 40 14.89 7.14 13.19
C VAL A 40 13.96 8.27 12.71
N PHE A 41 12.71 7.96 12.40
CA PHE A 41 11.72 8.97 12.02
C PHE A 41 11.38 9.90 13.19
N ALA A 42 11.19 9.34 14.40
CA ALA A 42 10.88 10.12 15.61
C ALA A 42 11.98 11.14 15.95
N ASP A 43 13.25 10.75 15.81
CA ASP A 43 14.41 11.62 16.06
C ASP A 43 14.47 12.82 15.10
N GLY A 44 13.81 12.72 13.94
CA GLY A 44 13.65 13.83 12.99
C GLY A 44 12.51 14.80 13.31
N LEU A 45 11.70 14.53 14.34
CA LEU A 45 10.55 15.35 14.72
C LEU A 45 10.87 16.27 15.91
N GLN A 46 10.16 17.40 15.99
CA GLN A 46 10.31 18.38 17.07
C GLN A 46 8.96 18.90 17.55
N GLY A 47 8.91 19.36 18.81
CA GLY A 47 7.73 20.00 19.42
C GLY A 47 6.46 19.14 19.36
N GLU A 48 5.32 19.77 19.10
CA GLU A 48 4.01 19.10 19.02
C GLU A 48 3.98 17.93 18.03
N ARG A 49 4.80 17.96 16.97
CA ARG A 49 4.85 16.86 15.99
C ARG A 49 5.43 15.59 16.61
N ALA A 50 6.47 15.70 17.42
CA ALA A 50 7.06 14.56 18.12
C ALA A 50 6.08 13.98 19.14
N GLU A 51 5.40 14.84 19.90
CA GLU A 51 4.39 14.43 20.90
C GLU A 51 3.22 13.68 20.25
N ARG A 52 2.67 14.20 19.13
CA ARG A 52 1.60 13.51 18.39
C ARG A 52 2.07 12.17 17.81
N PHE A 53 3.27 12.12 17.24
CA PHE A 53 3.80 10.88 16.65
C PHE A 53 4.00 9.78 17.69
N ALA A 54 4.41 10.13 18.91
CA ALA A 54 4.70 9.17 19.97
C ALA A 54 3.53 8.21 20.25
N GLY A 55 2.29 8.71 20.16
CA GLY A 55 1.06 7.93 20.36
C GLY A 55 0.55 7.18 19.13
N ILE A 56 1.16 7.36 17.95
CA ILE A 56 0.71 6.71 16.71
C ILE A 56 1.32 5.30 16.64
N LYS A 57 0.43 4.30 16.55
CA LYS A 57 0.78 2.93 16.17
C LYS A 57 1.02 2.89 14.65
N ILE A 58 2.15 2.32 14.25
CA ILE A 58 2.61 2.33 12.84
C ILE A 58 2.64 0.94 12.20
N ASP A 59 2.33 -0.11 12.96
CA ASP A 59 2.45 -1.49 12.54
C ASP A 59 1.43 -2.39 13.25
N GLY A 60 1.24 -3.60 12.73
CA GLY A 60 0.50 -4.68 13.39
C GLY A 60 1.21 -6.03 13.21
N VAL A 61 2.55 -5.99 13.16
CA VAL A 61 3.38 -7.11 12.67
C VAL A 61 3.22 -8.34 13.55
N LEU A 62 3.08 -8.17 14.86
CA LEU A 62 2.96 -9.27 15.82
C LEU A 62 1.50 -9.66 16.10
N GLU A 63 0.56 -8.76 15.92
CA GLU A 63 -0.87 -9.02 16.11
C GLU A 63 -1.54 -9.69 14.90
N ALA A 64 -0.96 -9.55 13.71
CA ALA A 64 -1.47 -10.21 12.51
C ALA A 64 -1.58 -11.74 12.68
N SER A 65 -2.53 -12.36 11.99
CA SER A 65 -2.55 -13.83 11.87
C SER A 65 -1.49 -14.30 10.87
N VAL A 66 -1.33 -13.56 9.78
CA VAL A 66 -0.33 -13.81 8.74
C VAL A 66 0.19 -12.48 8.23
N SER A 67 1.49 -12.44 7.90
CA SER A 67 2.07 -11.35 7.14
C SER A 67 2.25 -11.77 5.68
N VAL A 68 2.03 -10.85 4.74
CA VAL A 68 2.26 -11.07 3.32
C VAL A 68 3.22 -10.00 2.82
N VAL A 69 4.39 -10.41 2.36
CA VAL A 69 5.33 -9.51 1.68
C VAL A 69 5.06 -9.56 0.20
N VAL A 70 4.83 -8.39 -0.39
CA VAL A 70 4.59 -8.24 -1.83
C VAL A 70 5.83 -7.65 -2.46
N THR A 71 6.30 -8.24 -3.54
CA THR A 71 7.52 -7.82 -4.24
C THR A 71 7.22 -7.31 -5.65
N TYR A 72 8.25 -6.74 -6.28
CA TYR A 72 8.26 -6.30 -7.66
C TYR A 72 9.48 -6.88 -8.40
N ASP A 73 9.21 -7.68 -9.43
CA ASP A 73 10.21 -8.17 -10.39
C ASP A 73 10.12 -7.38 -11.70
N ALA A 74 11.05 -6.44 -11.89
CA ALA A 74 11.15 -5.64 -13.11
C ALA A 74 11.58 -6.45 -14.35
N THR A 75 12.06 -7.69 -14.17
CA THR A 75 12.47 -8.55 -15.29
C THR A 75 11.31 -9.35 -15.87
N ARG A 76 10.20 -9.48 -15.14
CA ARG A 76 9.04 -10.24 -15.61
C ARG A 76 8.41 -9.57 -16.83
N GLY A 77 8.20 -10.38 -17.87
CA GLY A 77 7.71 -9.94 -19.19
C GLY A 77 8.73 -9.15 -20.02
N SER A 78 9.95 -8.89 -19.53
CA SER A 78 10.99 -8.20 -20.29
C SER A 78 11.44 -8.97 -21.53
N PRO A 79 11.98 -8.28 -22.56
CA PRO A 79 12.10 -6.83 -22.66
C PRO A 79 10.79 -6.14 -23.12
N ASP A 80 9.90 -6.88 -23.77
CA ASP A 80 8.77 -6.35 -24.55
C ASP A 80 7.49 -6.13 -23.72
N VAL A 81 7.60 -5.48 -22.57
CA VAL A 81 6.42 -5.11 -21.76
C VAL A 81 5.75 -3.87 -22.34
N LEU A 82 4.57 -4.07 -22.93
CA LEU A 82 3.72 -3.00 -23.44
C LEU A 82 3.47 -1.95 -22.36
N GLY A 83 3.82 -0.69 -22.65
CA GLY A 83 3.63 0.46 -21.76
C GLY A 83 4.83 0.78 -20.84
N ARG A 84 5.66 -0.21 -20.48
CA ARG A 84 6.80 0.02 -19.56
C ARG A 84 7.97 0.75 -20.24
N HIS A 85 8.05 0.75 -21.57
CA HIS A 85 9.08 1.51 -22.30
C HIS A 85 8.97 3.03 -22.07
N ALA A 86 7.77 3.53 -21.81
CA ALA A 86 7.51 4.97 -21.61
C ALA A 86 7.54 5.35 -20.12
N ILE A 87 7.03 4.48 -19.25
CA ILE A 87 6.97 4.71 -17.80
C ILE A 87 7.52 3.47 -17.09
N ALA A 88 8.77 3.53 -16.65
CA ALA A 88 9.44 2.41 -15.98
C ALA A 88 8.71 1.95 -14.71
N ASP A 89 8.11 2.89 -13.97
CA ASP A 89 7.38 2.63 -12.73
C ASP A 89 6.01 1.98 -12.93
N ALA A 90 5.50 1.87 -14.17
CA ALA A 90 4.21 1.24 -14.43
C ALA A 90 4.13 -0.21 -13.93
N GLY A 91 5.28 -0.91 -13.89
CA GLY A 91 5.39 -2.23 -13.27
C GLY A 91 5.17 -2.17 -11.75
N LEU A 92 5.76 -1.19 -11.06
CA LEU A 92 5.56 -0.98 -9.63
C LEU A 92 4.12 -0.58 -9.30
N TYR A 93 3.49 0.29 -10.12
CA TYR A 93 2.08 0.66 -9.95
C TYR A 93 1.15 -0.54 -10.07
N SER A 94 1.47 -1.48 -10.95
CA SER A 94 0.73 -2.73 -11.09
C SER A 94 0.72 -3.52 -9.77
N VAL A 95 1.83 -3.53 -9.02
CA VAL A 95 1.89 -4.16 -7.69
C VAL A 95 0.96 -3.46 -6.69
N CYS A 96 0.89 -2.13 -6.70
CA CYS A 96 -0.04 -1.38 -5.84
C CYS A 96 -1.51 -1.75 -6.11
N LEU A 97 -1.89 -1.96 -7.37
CA LEU A 97 -3.25 -2.40 -7.74
C LEU A 97 -3.55 -3.80 -7.21
N ALA A 98 -2.57 -4.71 -7.24
CA ALA A 98 -2.69 -6.04 -6.64
C ALA A 98 -2.90 -5.97 -5.12
N ILE A 99 -2.16 -5.09 -4.44
CA ILE A 99 -2.31 -4.86 -3.00
C ILE A 99 -3.70 -4.31 -2.69
N GLU A 100 -4.18 -3.31 -3.44
CA GLU A 100 -5.49 -2.70 -3.23
C GLU A 100 -6.63 -3.71 -3.42
N ASN A 101 -6.58 -4.54 -4.47
CA ASN A 101 -7.55 -5.62 -4.66
C ASN A 101 -7.60 -6.58 -3.47
N MET A 102 -6.43 -6.93 -2.90
CA MET A 102 -6.39 -7.74 -1.69
C MET A 102 -6.95 -7.01 -0.48
N TRP A 103 -6.73 -5.70 -0.36
CA TRP A 103 -7.27 -4.89 0.74
C TRP A 103 -8.79 -4.88 0.74
N LEU A 104 -9.38 -4.64 -0.43
CA LEU A 104 -10.83 -4.64 -0.62
C LEU A 104 -11.42 -6.02 -0.36
N ALA A 105 -10.77 -7.09 -0.84
CA ALA A 105 -11.21 -8.46 -0.57
C ALA A 105 -11.14 -8.82 0.92
N CYS A 106 -10.04 -8.49 1.60
CA CYS A 106 -9.94 -8.66 3.06
C CYS A 106 -11.08 -7.94 3.78
N THR A 107 -11.34 -6.68 3.42
CA THR A 107 -12.41 -5.88 4.03
C THR A 107 -13.78 -6.51 3.80
N ALA A 108 -14.08 -6.94 2.57
CA ALA A 108 -15.34 -7.59 2.22
C ALA A 108 -15.54 -8.93 2.95
N GLU A 109 -14.45 -9.64 3.23
CA GLU A 109 -14.46 -10.90 3.98
C GLU A 109 -14.38 -10.71 5.51
N GLY A 110 -14.37 -9.46 6.01
CA GLY A 110 -14.32 -9.17 7.44
C GLY A 110 -12.93 -9.28 8.09
N TRP A 111 -11.87 -9.24 7.27
CA TRP A 111 -10.47 -9.21 7.71
C TRP A 111 -9.90 -7.80 7.70
N GLY A 112 -9.08 -7.49 8.69
CA GLY A 112 -8.23 -6.31 8.66
C GLY A 112 -6.98 -6.57 7.82
N MET A 113 -6.59 -5.56 7.06
CA MET A 113 -5.28 -5.49 6.43
C MET A 113 -4.63 -4.13 6.73
N GLY A 114 -3.33 -4.13 6.99
CA GLY A 114 -2.54 -2.91 7.19
C GLY A 114 -1.17 -3.02 6.51
N TRP A 115 -0.74 -1.92 5.89
CA TRP A 115 0.59 -1.81 5.26
C TRP A 115 1.59 -1.23 6.25
N VAL A 116 2.70 -1.93 6.48
CA VAL A 116 3.85 -1.43 7.25
C VAL A 116 4.97 -1.02 6.30
N SER A 117 5.36 0.26 6.31
CA SER A 117 6.36 0.84 5.40
C SER A 117 7.59 1.42 6.09
N PHE A 118 7.70 1.25 7.42
CA PHE A 118 8.88 1.66 8.20
C PHE A 118 9.96 0.57 8.11
N PHE A 119 10.50 0.34 6.92
CA PHE A 119 11.56 -0.65 6.70
C PHE A 119 12.50 -0.24 5.57
N ARG A 120 13.66 -0.90 5.49
CA ARG A 120 14.62 -0.80 4.38
C ARG A 120 14.50 -2.00 3.46
N GLU A 121 14.46 -1.78 2.14
CA GLU A 121 14.36 -2.85 1.14
C GLU A 121 15.48 -3.89 1.32
N SER A 122 16.71 -3.46 1.60
CA SER A 122 17.85 -4.35 1.82
C SER A 122 17.66 -5.29 3.01
N PHE A 123 17.17 -4.77 4.13
CA PHE A 123 16.89 -5.58 5.33
C PHE A 123 15.84 -6.65 5.01
N LEU A 124 14.75 -6.27 4.34
CA LEU A 124 13.68 -7.20 4.04
C LEU A 124 14.11 -8.26 3.00
N ARG A 125 14.98 -7.88 2.06
CA ARG A 125 15.62 -8.84 1.13
C ARG A 125 16.46 -9.87 1.87
N GLU A 126 17.33 -9.43 2.76
CA GLU A 126 18.18 -10.33 3.56
C GLU A 126 17.34 -11.24 4.45
N LEU A 127 16.37 -10.68 5.18
CA LEU A 127 15.49 -11.41 6.09
C LEU A 127 14.75 -12.55 5.40
N LEU A 128 14.28 -12.35 4.17
CA LEU A 128 13.45 -13.30 3.42
C LEU A 128 14.19 -14.04 2.30
N GLY A 129 15.47 -13.78 2.11
CA GLY A 129 16.25 -14.35 1.00
C GLY A 129 15.75 -13.93 -0.39
N VAL A 130 15.20 -12.71 -0.52
CA VAL A 130 14.74 -12.19 -1.82
C VAL A 130 15.96 -11.81 -2.66
N PRO A 131 16.13 -12.38 -3.87
CA PRO A 131 17.31 -12.09 -4.70
C PRO A 131 17.26 -10.69 -5.30
N GLU A 132 18.44 -10.11 -5.56
CA GLU A 132 18.55 -8.99 -6.51
C GLU A 132 18.22 -9.51 -7.91
N PRO A 133 17.37 -8.84 -8.74
CA PRO A 133 16.90 -7.46 -8.64
C PRO A 133 15.49 -7.26 -8.04
N ILE A 134 14.90 -8.27 -7.40
CA ILE A 134 13.50 -8.22 -6.93
C ILE A 134 13.38 -7.27 -5.75
N ARG A 135 12.47 -6.30 -5.83
CA ARG A 135 12.29 -5.26 -4.80
C ARG A 135 11.12 -5.60 -3.88
N PRO A 136 11.30 -5.66 -2.55
CA PRO A 136 10.16 -5.68 -1.63
C PRO A 136 9.39 -4.35 -1.71
N VAL A 137 8.08 -4.43 -1.90
CA VAL A 137 7.20 -3.26 -2.03
C VAL A 137 6.44 -3.02 -0.73
N ALA A 138 5.86 -4.07 -0.14
CA ALA A 138 5.00 -3.96 1.03
C ALA A 138 5.20 -5.12 2.00
N TRP A 139 5.06 -4.82 3.30
CA TRP A 139 4.74 -5.82 4.31
C TRP A 139 3.30 -5.60 4.76
N LEU A 140 2.42 -6.56 4.46
CA LEU A 140 1.01 -6.49 4.77
C LEU A 140 0.69 -7.36 5.99
N CYS A 141 0.09 -6.77 7.01
CA CYS A 141 -0.41 -7.45 8.19
C CYS A 141 -1.88 -7.82 7.96
N VAL A 142 -2.23 -9.11 7.98
CA VAL A 142 -3.61 -9.60 7.81
C VAL A 142 -4.06 -10.36 9.05
N GLY A 143 -5.23 -10.02 9.58
CA GLY A 143 -5.77 -10.65 10.78
C GLY A 143 -7.23 -10.28 11.06
N PRO A 144 -7.89 -10.97 12.00
CA PRO A 144 -9.26 -10.69 12.36
C PRO A 144 -9.37 -9.29 12.97
N VAL A 145 -10.46 -8.61 12.69
CA VAL A 145 -10.80 -7.32 13.30
C VAL A 145 -12.06 -7.44 14.13
N THR A 146 -12.12 -6.71 15.23
CA THR A 146 -13.35 -6.61 16.04
C THR A 146 -14.32 -5.59 15.45
N HIS A 147 -13.80 -4.56 14.80
CA HIS A 147 -14.54 -3.53 14.08
C HIS A 147 -13.59 -2.79 13.12
N LEU A 148 -14.16 -2.18 12.09
CA LEU A 148 -13.48 -1.22 11.24
C LEU A 148 -13.74 0.19 11.77
N GLN A 149 -12.78 1.09 11.57
CA GLN A 149 -12.92 2.49 11.96
C GLN A 149 -13.58 3.29 10.84
N ASP A 150 -14.56 4.13 11.19
CA ASP A 150 -15.19 5.04 10.22
C ASP A 150 -14.27 6.22 9.85
N THR A 151 -13.27 6.51 10.69
CA THR A 151 -12.31 7.60 10.49
C THR A 151 -10.88 7.06 10.51
N PRO A 152 -10.02 7.44 9.55
CA PRO A 152 -8.62 7.00 9.51
C PRO A 152 -7.87 7.26 10.82
N ASP A 153 -7.04 6.31 11.24
CA ASP A 153 -6.29 6.40 12.51
C ASP A 153 -5.44 7.67 12.61
N LEU A 154 -4.76 8.06 11.53
CA LEU A 154 -3.93 9.26 11.47
C LEU A 154 -4.75 10.55 11.64
N GLU A 155 -6.01 10.53 11.21
CA GLU A 155 -6.92 11.67 11.40
C GLU A 155 -7.41 11.74 12.84
N ARG A 156 -7.81 10.60 13.43
CA ARG A 156 -8.18 10.54 14.85
C ARG A 156 -7.03 10.92 15.77
N ALA A 157 -5.80 10.55 15.40
CA ALA A 157 -4.58 10.92 16.12
C ALA A 157 -4.13 12.38 15.87
N GLY A 158 -4.86 13.15 15.05
CA GLY A 158 -4.54 14.55 14.76
C GLY A 158 -3.24 14.74 13.98
N TRP A 159 -2.77 13.71 13.26
CA TRP A 159 -1.56 13.77 12.45
C TRP A 159 -1.76 14.61 11.19
N ARG A 160 -2.84 14.34 10.47
CA ARG A 160 -3.32 15.09 9.29
C ARG A 160 -4.83 14.89 9.16
N ARG A 161 -5.50 15.81 8.50
CA ARG A 161 -6.91 15.67 8.11
C ARG A 161 -7.01 15.29 6.64
N ARG A 162 -8.05 14.55 6.28
CA ARG A 162 -8.41 14.30 4.88
C ARG A 162 -8.55 15.64 4.13
N LEU A 163 -8.04 15.68 2.90
CA LEU A 163 -8.28 16.80 2.00
C LEU A 163 -9.70 16.68 1.42
N GLU A 164 -10.36 17.81 1.24
CA GLU A 164 -11.60 17.86 0.46
C GLU A 164 -11.32 17.40 -0.98
N LEU A 165 -12.27 16.67 -1.57
CA LEU A 165 -12.12 16.15 -2.94
C LEU A 165 -11.82 17.28 -3.93
N ALA A 166 -12.49 18.44 -3.78
CA ALA A 166 -12.28 19.60 -4.63
C ALA A 166 -10.83 20.12 -4.63
N ALA A 167 -10.04 19.87 -3.58
CA ALA A 167 -8.64 20.29 -3.50
C ALA A 167 -7.71 19.44 -4.38
N VAL A 168 -8.16 18.28 -4.85
CA VAL A 168 -7.40 17.36 -5.70
C VAL A 168 -8.07 17.12 -7.06
N LEU A 169 -9.11 17.90 -7.38
CA LEU A 169 -9.80 17.86 -8.66
C LEU A 169 -9.34 19.00 -9.57
N HIS A 170 -8.97 18.64 -10.79
CA HIS A 170 -8.69 19.57 -11.86
C HIS A 170 -9.42 19.13 -13.13
N GLN A 171 -10.01 20.06 -13.87
CA GLN A 171 -10.69 19.77 -15.12
C GLN A 171 -9.77 20.12 -16.30
N ASP A 172 -9.50 19.14 -17.15
CA ASP A 172 -8.67 19.20 -18.37
C ASP A 172 -7.18 19.57 -18.14
N HIS A 173 -6.89 20.59 -17.35
CA HIS A 173 -5.56 21.12 -17.07
C HIS A 173 -5.34 21.33 -15.56
N TRP A 174 -4.09 21.14 -15.12
CA TRP A 174 -3.70 21.38 -13.74
C TRP A 174 -4.03 22.81 -13.28
N GLY A 175 -4.75 22.93 -12.16
CA GLY A 175 -5.18 24.21 -11.60
C GLY A 175 -6.52 24.74 -12.11
N ALA A 176 -7.08 24.18 -13.19
CA ALA A 176 -8.43 24.53 -13.63
C ALA A 176 -9.45 23.81 -12.75
N SER A 177 -10.31 24.57 -12.06
CA SER A 177 -11.39 23.97 -11.26
C SER A 177 -12.50 23.46 -12.17
N PRO A 178 -13.13 22.31 -11.84
CA PRO A 178 -14.29 21.86 -12.58
C PRO A 178 -15.41 22.90 -12.53
N GLY A 179 -15.98 23.25 -13.69
CA GLY A 179 -17.12 24.16 -13.77
C GLY A 179 -18.44 23.39 -13.66
N GLY A 180 -19.35 23.81 -12.77
CA GLY A 180 -20.71 23.23 -12.64
C GLY A 180 -20.89 22.21 -11.52
N ASP A 181 -22.14 21.83 -11.27
CA ASP A 181 -22.55 20.87 -10.24
C ASP A 181 -22.04 19.48 -10.63
N LEU A 182 -21.00 18.98 -9.93
CA LEU A 182 -20.35 17.69 -10.14
C LEU A 182 -21.23 16.48 -9.75
N GLY A 183 -22.56 16.66 -9.77
CA GLY A 183 -23.54 15.61 -9.53
C GLY A 183 -23.20 14.40 -10.38
N ASP A 184 -22.94 13.29 -9.71
CA ASP A 184 -22.63 11.94 -10.22
C ASP A 184 -21.16 11.47 -10.20
N ILE A 185 -20.13 12.33 -10.20
CA ILE A 185 -18.73 11.85 -10.05
C ILE A 185 -18.38 11.54 -8.58
N ALA A 186 -19.11 12.12 -7.64
CA ALA A 186 -18.89 11.91 -6.21
C ALA A 186 -19.44 10.56 -5.69
N VAL A 187 -20.22 9.81 -6.48
CA VAL A 187 -20.93 8.61 -6.01
C VAL A 187 -20.90 7.50 -7.06
N VAL A 188 -19.73 6.89 -7.33
CA VAL A 188 -19.72 5.54 -7.91
C VAL A 188 -18.65 4.69 -7.27
N GLY A 189 -19.08 3.89 -6.30
CA GLY A 189 -18.36 2.69 -5.91
C GLY A 189 -18.48 1.65 -7.02
N GLY A 190 -17.32 1.14 -7.46
CA GLY A 190 -17.18 -0.16 -8.11
C GLY A 190 -17.87 -0.35 -9.47
N ALA A 191 -17.16 -0.05 -10.55
CA ALA A 191 -17.16 -0.88 -11.76
C ALA A 191 -15.92 -0.55 -12.60
N VAL A 192 -15.07 -1.55 -12.84
CA VAL A 192 -14.07 -1.48 -13.91
C VAL A 192 -14.84 -1.72 -15.21
N GLY A 193 -15.22 -0.63 -15.88
CA GLY A 193 -15.75 -0.66 -17.23
C GLY A 193 -14.66 -0.26 -18.22
N GLU A 194 -14.59 -0.92 -19.37
CA GLU A 194 -13.86 -0.37 -20.51
C GLU A 194 -14.47 0.98 -20.87
N VAL A 195 -13.62 2.00 -21.04
CA VAL A 195 -14.03 3.27 -21.62
C VAL A 195 -14.46 2.97 -23.06
N SER A 196 -15.77 2.86 -23.28
CA SER A 196 -16.34 2.70 -24.62
C SER A 196 -16.13 4.01 -25.42
N PRO A 197 -15.96 3.93 -26.75
CA PRO A 197 -15.69 5.08 -27.59
C PRO A 197 -16.80 6.13 -27.59
#